data_AF-B9MPE6-F1
#
_entry.id   AF-B9MPE6-F1
#
_cell.length_a   1.000
_cell.length_b   1.000
_cell.length_c   1.000
_cell.angle_alpha   90.00
_cell.angle_beta   90.00
_cell.angle_gamma   90.00
#
_symmetry.space_group_name_H-M   'P 1'
#
loop_
_entity.id
_entity.type
_entity.pdbx_description
1 polymer ?
#
loop_
_entity_poly.entity_id
_entity_poly.type
_entity_poly.pdbx_seq_one_letter_code
_entity_poly.pdbx_strand_id
1 'polypeptide(L)'
;MTDQLFSAAELEELKKDFIVETYEHLENAQDALLQLEKDPANYETLNFIFREIHSIKGGANFLGLQDIINVSHEMESLLDKMRNYEIYPSSDVINAIFEGIDIIRKLADNLENNEQSCIDYTSYIAQLKRIDSSKHSSDTAIQGRIKNNDDFQTSNEPEFARNQEDDKNGGFTNFRINDDDQRIDEDSYQMIVSFEYGDVTYGIEVEFVREIVRPTDVTTIPFAPEHVMGLMNLRGDVVTIVDFGKLLGVEKSESNNHKVLIIGNDELTFGLYVDNVREVVSVLPEEIKKELNVSSISSGEILKGIVERNGEFIQIIDIRKLIERSKIVWS
;
A
#
# COMPACT_ATOMS: atom_id res chain seq x y z
N MET A 1 24.61 -28.48 26.41
CA MET A 1 25.98 -28.08 26.08
C MET A 1 26.09 -26.61 26.47
N THR A 2 26.56 -26.40 27.71
CA THR A 2 27.01 -25.13 28.34
C THR A 2 26.27 -23.82 28.02
N ASP A 3 25.30 -23.48 28.88
CA ASP A 3 25.05 -22.09 29.31
C ASP A 3 26.37 -21.46 29.74
N GLN A 4 26.98 -20.65 28.88
CA GLN A 4 27.86 -19.60 29.35
C GLN A 4 26.94 -18.44 29.73
N LEU A 5 26.58 -18.37 31.02
CA LEU A 5 26.02 -17.16 31.59
C LEU A 5 27.10 -16.07 31.46
N PHE A 6 26.82 -15.00 30.71
CA PHE A 6 27.70 -13.83 30.67
C PHE A 6 27.98 -13.34 32.09
N SER A 7 29.23 -12.99 32.37
CA SER A 7 29.54 -12.24 33.59
C SER A 7 28.84 -10.88 33.55
N ALA A 8 28.62 -10.26 34.71
CA ALA A 8 27.99 -8.95 34.77
C ALA A 8 28.76 -7.89 33.96
N ALA A 9 30.10 -7.98 33.89
CA ALA A 9 30.90 -7.05 33.11
C ALA A 9 30.74 -7.28 31.59
N GLU A 10 30.70 -8.55 31.14
CA GLU A 10 30.46 -8.89 29.72
C GLU A 10 29.05 -8.47 29.29
N LEU A 11 28.05 -8.65 30.15
CA LEU A 11 26.68 -8.22 29.85
C LEU A 11 26.57 -6.69 29.72
N GLU A 12 27.29 -5.94 30.55
CA GLU A 12 27.32 -4.48 30.46
C GLU A 12 28.07 -3.99 29.22
N GLU A 13 29.10 -4.70 28.75
CA GLU A 13 29.77 -4.41 27.48
C GLU A 13 28.84 -4.66 26.29
N LEU A 14 28.17 -5.82 26.27
CA LEU A 14 27.19 -6.16 25.23
C LEU A 14 26.02 -5.17 25.16
N LYS A 15 25.55 -4.67 26.31
CA LYS A 15 24.53 -3.62 26.34
C LYS A 15 25.01 -2.32 25.70
N LYS A 16 26.26 -1.92 25.96
CA LYS A 16 26.82 -0.69 25.36
C LYS A 16 26.95 -0.79 23.85
N ASP A 17 27.45 -1.92 23.36
CA ASP A 17 27.55 -2.18 21.93
C ASP A 17 26.16 -2.16 21.28
N PHE A 18 25.19 -2.83 21.91
CA PHE A 18 23.81 -2.82 21.46
C PHE A 18 23.19 -1.41 21.43
N ILE A 19 23.47 -0.56 22.43
CA ILE A 19 22.97 0.82 22.46
C ILE A 19 23.52 1.62 21.28
N VAL A 20 24.83 1.53 21.01
CA VAL A 20 25.47 2.22 19.88
C VAL A 20 24.86 1.76 18.55
N GLU A 21 24.75 0.45 18.34
CA GLU A 21 24.13 -0.13 17.14
C GLU A 21 22.66 0.30 17.00
N THR A 22 21.92 0.33 18.12
CA THR A 22 20.52 0.76 18.12
C THR A 22 20.37 2.21 17.67
N TYR A 23 21.21 3.13 18.15
CA TYR A 23 21.15 4.52 17.70
C TYR A 23 21.46 4.66 16.21
N GLU A 24 22.45 3.93 15.69
CA GLU A 24 22.77 3.92 14.26
C GLU A 24 21.58 3.43 13.44
N HIS A 25 20.97 2.31 13.83
CA HIS A 25 19.78 1.77 13.16
C HIS A 25 18.59 2.73 13.21
N LEU A 26 18.37 3.40 14.35
CA LEU A 26 17.28 4.36 14.49
C LEU A 26 17.50 5.61 13.63
N GLU A 27 18.74 6.11 13.52
CA GLU A 27 19.08 7.25 12.66
C GLU A 27 18.88 6.89 11.18
N ASN A 28 19.41 5.75 10.74
CA ASN A 28 19.22 5.22 9.39
C ASN A 28 17.73 5.04 9.05
N ALA A 29 16.97 4.43 9.95
CA ALA A 29 15.53 4.23 9.78
C ALA A 29 14.79 5.56 9.69
N GLN A 30 15.13 6.55 10.53
CA GLN A 30 14.51 7.87 10.54
C GLN A 30 14.75 8.62 9.23
N ASP A 31 15.99 8.64 8.73
CA ASP A 31 16.35 9.29 7.47
C ASP A 31 15.68 8.63 6.27
N ALA A 32 15.64 7.29 6.23
CA ALA A 32 14.94 6.56 5.19
C ALA A 32 13.43 6.75 5.27
N LEU A 33 12.85 6.87 6.46
CA LEU A 33 11.42 7.12 6.64
C LEU A 33 11.01 8.50 6.12
N LEU A 34 11.86 9.52 6.27
CA LEU A 34 11.66 10.84 5.63
C LEU A 34 11.70 10.77 4.10
N GLN A 35 12.46 9.83 3.54
CA GLN A 35 12.47 9.59 2.09
C GLN A 35 11.20 8.86 1.66
N LEU A 36 10.76 7.87 2.44
CA LEU A 36 9.52 7.14 2.20
C LEU A 36 8.29 8.06 2.29
N GLU A 37 8.31 9.07 3.16
CA GLU A 37 7.26 10.10 3.22
C GLU A 37 7.15 10.92 1.92
N LYS A 38 8.29 11.20 1.27
CA LYS A 38 8.32 11.94 0.00
C LYS A 38 7.97 11.05 -1.19
N ASP A 39 8.31 9.77 -1.10
CA ASP A 39 8.07 8.77 -2.14
C ASP A 39 7.56 7.45 -1.51
N PRO A 40 6.26 7.37 -1.18
CA PRO A 40 5.68 6.20 -0.51
C PRO A 40 5.67 4.92 -1.37
N ALA A 41 5.92 5.04 -2.68
CA ALA A 41 6.02 3.91 -3.60
C ALA A 41 7.40 3.23 -3.53
N ASN A 42 8.39 3.84 -2.88
CA ASN A 42 9.75 3.34 -2.86
C ASN A 42 9.93 2.08 -1.99
N TYR A 43 9.79 0.93 -2.63
CA TYR A 43 9.92 -0.38 -2.01
C TYR A 43 11.34 -0.66 -1.48
N GLU A 44 12.38 -0.09 -2.10
CA GLU A 44 13.76 -0.27 -1.63
C GLU A 44 13.97 0.44 -0.28
N THR A 45 13.49 1.69 -0.18
CA THR A 45 13.49 2.47 1.07
C THR A 45 12.67 1.78 2.16
N LEU A 46 11.48 1.27 1.83
CA LEU A 46 10.66 0.50 2.78
C LEU A 46 11.37 -0.76 3.30
N ASN A 47 12.00 -1.54 2.42
CA ASN A 47 12.75 -2.72 2.83
C ASN A 47 14.00 -2.38 3.64
N PHE A 48 14.62 -1.23 3.37
CA PHE A 48 15.73 -0.74 4.15
C PHE A 48 15.29 -0.46 5.59
N ILE A 49 14.22 0.33 5.78
CA ILE A 49 13.65 0.62 7.12
C ILE A 49 13.29 -0.68 7.85
N PHE A 50 12.63 -1.63 7.16
CA PHE A 50 12.30 -2.93 7.75
C PHE A 50 13.53 -3.68 8.28
N ARG A 51 14.65 -3.69 7.53
CA ARG A 51 15.89 -4.35 7.98
C ARG A 51 16.50 -3.66 9.20
N GLU A 52 16.51 -2.33 9.24
CA GLU A 52 17.02 -1.58 10.39
C GLU A 52 16.23 -1.93 11.66
N ILE A 53 14.89 -1.92 11.59
CA ILE A 53 14.02 -2.28 12.73
C ILE A 53 14.18 -3.76 13.12
N HIS A 54 14.29 -4.66 12.14
CA HIS A 54 14.50 -6.10 12.38
C HIS A 54 15.83 -6.38 13.12
N SER A 55 16.89 -5.65 12.79
CA SER A 55 18.19 -5.75 13.46
C SER A 55 18.11 -5.33 14.93
N ILE A 56 17.42 -4.22 15.23
CA ILE A 56 17.15 -3.78 16.61
C ILE A 56 16.41 -4.87 17.40
N LYS A 57 15.34 -5.45 16.82
CA LYS A 57 14.60 -6.55 17.46
C LYS A 57 15.48 -7.77 17.74
N GLY A 58 16.36 -8.11 16.80
CA GLY A 58 17.33 -9.21 16.93
C GLY A 58 18.27 -9.01 18.11
N GLY A 59 18.92 -7.85 18.19
CA GLY A 59 19.80 -7.49 19.30
C GLY A 59 19.07 -7.44 20.65
N ALA A 60 17.86 -6.87 20.67
CA ALA A 60 17.04 -6.79 21.87
C ALA A 60 16.62 -8.17 22.39
N ASN A 61 16.27 -9.11 21.50
CA ASN A 61 15.99 -10.51 21.84
C ASN A 61 17.18 -11.21 22.48
N PHE A 62 18.38 -11.00 21.93
CA PHE A 62 19.60 -11.58 22.46
C PHE A 62 19.88 -11.11 23.90
N LEU A 63 19.60 -9.85 24.20
CA LEU A 63 19.77 -9.25 25.54
C LEU A 63 18.55 -9.37 26.46
N GLY A 64 17.43 -9.91 25.96
CA GLY A 64 16.19 -10.07 26.73
C GLY A 64 15.45 -8.76 27.05
N LEU A 65 15.66 -7.71 26.26
CA LEU A 65 15.10 -6.36 26.46
C LEU A 65 13.64 -6.29 25.99
N GLN A 66 12.72 -6.76 26.82
CA GLN A 66 11.31 -6.98 26.47
C GLN A 66 10.59 -5.76 25.89
N ASP A 67 10.82 -4.56 26.44
CA ASP A 67 10.12 -3.37 25.97
C ASP A 67 10.54 -2.99 24.54
N ILE A 68 11.83 -3.07 24.23
CA ILE A 68 12.35 -2.82 22.87
C ILE A 68 11.85 -3.90 21.92
N ILE A 69 11.81 -5.17 22.35
CA ILE A 69 11.27 -6.29 21.56
C ILE A 69 9.80 -6.01 21.19
N ASN A 70 8.98 -5.59 22.14
CA ASN A 70 7.55 -5.36 21.92
C ASN A 70 7.33 -4.23 20.91
N VAL A 71 7.98 -3.08 21.11
CA VAL A 71 7.79 -1.91 20.22
C VAL A 71 8.31 -2.20 18.81
N SER A 72 9.51 -2.78 18.69
CA SER A 72 10.09 -3.14 17.38
C SER A 72 9.27 -4.20 16.65
N HIS A 73 8.67 -5.16 17.36
CA HIS A 73 7.79 -6.17 16.76
C HIS A 73 6.52 -5.55 16.15
N GLU A 74 5.88 -4.61 16.84
CA GLU A 74 4.68 -3.95 16.32
C GLU A 74 5.01 -3.06 15.11
N MET A 75 6.15 -2.36 15.15
CA MET A 75 6.66 -1.60 14.00
C MET A 75 6.95 -2.51 12.80
N GLU A 76 7.64 -3.63 13.03
CA GLU A 76 7.95 -4.62 11.98
C GLU A 76 6.68 -5.22 11.38
N SER A 77 5.66 -5.48 12.21
CA SER A 77 4.36 -5.98 11.74
C SER A 77 3.65 -4.97 10.84
N LEU A 78 3.72 -3.67 11.16
CA LEU A 78 3.15 -2.62 10.31
C LEU A 78 3.95 -2.47 9.00
N LEU A 79 5.29 -2.48 9.08
CA LEU A 79 6.16 -2.42 7.91
C LEU A 79 6.01 -3.64 7.01
N ASP A 80 5.84 -4.84 7.57
CA ASP A 80 5.60 -6.06 6.78
C ASP A 80 4.28 -5.98 6.01
N LYS A 81 3.25 -5.39 6.61
CA LYS A 81 1.99 -5.11 5.91
C LYS A 81 2.16 -4.10 4.79
N MET A 82 2.99 -3.08 4.96
CA MET A 82 3.35 -2.20 3.85
C MET A 82 4.09 -2.97 2.73
N ARG A 83 5.01 -3.87 3.11
CA ARG A 83 5.78 -4.69 2.16
C ARG A 83 4.93 -5.69 1.39
N ASN A 84 3.90 -6.22 2.03
CA ASN A 84 2.90 -7.11 1.45
C ASN A 84 1.74 -6.34 0.79
N TYR A 85 1.84 -5.01 0.72
CA TYR A 85 0.85 -4.11 0.11
C TYR A 85 -0.53 -4.16 0.77
N GLU A 86 -0.59 -4.58 2.03
CA GLU A 86 -1.80 -4.56 2.84
C GLU A 86 -2.08 -3.16 3.38
N ILE A 87 -1.08 -2.36 3.72
CA ILE A 87 -1.27 -1.00 4.27
C ILE A 87 -0.47 0.00 3.44
N TYR A 88 -1.10 1.12 3.09
CA TYR A 88 -0.42 2.22 2.41
C TYR A 88 0.42 3.06 3.40
N PRO A 89 1.65 3.51 3.07
CA PRO A 89 2.44 4.39 3.93
C PRO A 89 1.88 5.83 3.90
N SER A 90 0.69 6.03 4.46
CA SER A 90 0.11 7.36 4.65
C SER A 90 0.87 8.16 5.71
N SER A 91 0.62 9.47 5.79
CA SER A 91 1.15 10.36 6.82
C SER A 91 0.92 9.80 8.23
N ASP A 92 -0.27 9.29 8.53
CA ASP A 92 -0.61 8.69 9.82
C ASP A 92 0.22 7.43 10.14
N VAL A 93 0.41 6.58 9.12
CA VAL A 93 1.18 5.34 9.23
C VAL A 93 2.66 5.64 9.44
N ILE A 94 3.20 6.59 8.68
CA ILE A 94 4.59 7.05 8.80
C ILE A 94 4.84 7.70 10.17
N ASN A 95 3.93 8.57 10.62
CA ASN A 95 4.00 9.19 11.94
C ASN A 95 3.99 8.15 13.07
N ALA A 96 3.23 7.06 12.92
CA ALA A 96 3.26 5.96 13.88
C ALA A 96 4.62 5.23 13.89
N ILE A 97 5.34 5.13 12.77
CA ILE A 97 6.70 4.58 12.79
C ILE A 97 7.68 5.57 13.44
N PHE A 98 7.58 6.88 13.18
CA PHE A 98 8.39 7.90 13.87
C PHE A 98 8.18 7.85 15.39
N GLU A 99 6.94 7.72 15.85
CA GLU A 99 6.64 7.58 17.28
C GLU A 99 7.28 6.31 17.88
N GLY A 100 7.27 5.20 17.14
CA GLY A 100 7.96 3.97 17.54
C GLY A 100 9.48 4.14 17.66
N ILE A 101 10.10 4.84 16.70
CA ILE A 101 11.53 5.20 16.75
C ILE A 101 11.85 6.00 18.02
N ASP A 102 11.03 7.01 18.33
CA ASP A 102 11.20 7.84 19.52
C ASP A 102 11.03 7.05 20.83
N ILE A 103 10.10 6.10 20.87
CA ILE A 103 9.91 5.22 22.03
C ILE A 103 11.14 4.32 22.22
N ILE A 104 11.63 3.66 21.16
CA ILE A 104 12.83 2.82 21.25
C ILE A 104 14.03 3.65 21.67
N ARG A 105 14.18 4.88 21.15
CA ARG A 105 15.26 5.79 21.54
C ARG A 105 15.25 6.06 23.04
N LYS A 106 14.10 6.42 23.60
CA LYS A 106 13.95 6.65 25.04
C LYS A 106 14.20 5.39 25.88
N LEU A 107 13.81 4.21 25.37
CA LEU A 107 14.11 2.93 26.03
C LEU A 107 15.61 2.64 26.05
N ALA A 108 16.32 2.94 24.96
CA ALA A 108 17.78 2.84 24.88
C ALA A 108 18.47 3.86 25.82
N ASP A 109 17.97 5.09 25.90
CA ASP A 109 18.47 6.11 26.84
C ASP A 109 18.34 5.65 28.30
N ASN A 110 17.21 5.03 28.66
CA ASN A 110 17.02 4.47 30.00
C ASN A 110 18.01 3.33 30.29
N LEU A 111 18.29 2.50 29.29
CA LEU A 111 19.25 1.40 29.40
C LEU A 111 20.68 1.93 29.58
N GLU A 112 21.06 2.99 28.86
CA GLU A 112 22.37 3.64 28.98
C GLU A 112 22.56 4.28 30.36
N ASN A 113 21.53 4.99 30.86
CA ASN A 113 21.59 5.74 32.10
C ASN A 113 21.25 4.90 33.36
N ASN A 114 20.94 3.60 33.19
CA ASN A 114 20.43 2.71 34.24
C ASN A 114 19.19 3.28 34.96
N GLU A 115 18.31 3.94 34.21
CA GLU A 115 17.06 4.48 34.76
C GLU A 115 15.96 3.43 34.79
N GLN A 116 15.25 3.32 35.91
CA GLN A 116 14.08 2.45 36.06
C GLN A 116 12.78 3.08 35.50
N SER A 117 12.89 4.10 34.64
CA SER A 117 11.73 4.82 34.15
C SER A 117 10.84 3.92 33.29
N CYS A 118 9.59 3.78 33.71
CA CYS A 118 8.55 3.03 33.00
C CYS A 118 8.04 3.92 31.85
N ILE A 119 8.52 3.65 30.64
CA ILE A 119 7.94 4.25 29.44
C ILE A 119 6.65 3.48 29.13
N ASP A 120 5.50 4.14 29.26
CA ASP A 120 4.23 3.56 28.85
C ASP A 120 4.03 3.77 27.34
N TYR A 121 4.04 2.66 26.60
CA TYR A 121 3.77 2.60 25.16
C TYR A 121 2.47 1.84 24.84
N THR A 122 1.59 1.66 25.84
CA THR A 122 0.33 0.94 25.65
C THR A 122 -0.60 1.66 24.67
N SER A 123 -0.66 3.00 24.75
CA SER A 123 -1.45 3.83 23.82
C SER A 123 -0.94 3.71 22.39
N TYR A 124 0.38 3.65 22.22
CA TYR A 124 1.04 3.46 20.92
C TYR A 124 0.66 2.12 20.29
N ILE A 125 0.75 1.01 21.04
CA ILE A 125 0.32 -0.30 20.55
C ILE A 125 -1.17 -0.28 20.18
N ALA A 126 -2.01 0.36 20.98
CA ALA A 126 -3.44 0.46 20.70
C ALA A 126 -3.72 1.27 19.42
N GLN A 127 -2.93 2.31 19.14
CA GLN A 127 -3.00 3.09 17.90
C GLN A 127 -2.61 2.24 16.69
N LEU A 128 -1.48 1.52 16.74
CA LEU A 128 -1.05 0.64 15.65
C LEU A 128 -2.12 -0.41 15.31
N LYS A 129 -2.77 -0.98 16.31
CA LYS A 129 -3.88 -1.93 16.11
C LYS A 129 -5.13 -1.29 15.49
N ARG A 130 -5.36 0.00 15.70
CA ARG A 130 -6.46 0.72 15.04
C ARG A 130 -6.15 1.02 13.59
N ILE A 131 -4.92 1.43 13.28
CA ILE A 131 -4.42 1.61 11.92
C ILE A 131 -4.56 0.29 11.13
N ASP A 132 -4.30 -0.83 11.80
CA ASP A 132 -4.52 -2.16 11.24
C ASP A 132 -6.01 -2.47 10.93
N SER A 133 -6.91 -1.99 11.78
CA SER A 133 -8.35 -2.32 11.72
C SER A 133 -9.21 -1.35 10.89
N SER A 134 -8.69 -0.17 10.53
CA SER A 134 -9.48 0.88 9.86
C SER A 134 -9.93 0.53 8.44
N LYS A 135 -9.47 -0.60 7.88
CA LYS A 135 -9.97 -1.23 6.64
C LYS A 135 -11.46 -1.61 6.62
N HIS A 136 -12.23 -1.43 7.68
CA HIS A 136 -13.59 -1.99 7.79
C HIS A 136 -14.74 -1.00 8.04
N SER A 137 -14.50 0.33 8.02
CA SER A 137 -15.57 1.30 8.33
C SER A 137 -16.12 2.11 7.15
N SER A 138 -15.54 1.98 5.95
CA SER A 138 -16.00 2.71 4.75
C SER A 138 -17.08 1.97 3.93
N ASP A 139 -17.35 0.67 4.20
CA ASP A 139 -18.27 -0.15 3.40
C ASP A 139 -19.75 -0.11 3.84
N THR A 140 -20.08 0.45 5.02
CA THR A 140 -21.48 0.44 5.52
C THR A 140 -22.26 1.73 5.20
N ALA A 141 -21.60 2.79 4.70
CA ALA A 141 -22.26 4.08 4.43
C ALA A 141 -22.80 4.22 2.99
N ILE A 142 -22.40 3.37 2.05
CA ILE A 142 -22.74 3.52 0.62
C ILE A 142 -24.08 2.83 0.26
N GLN A 143 -24.51 1.80 1.00
CA GLN A 143 -25.80 1.13 0.73
C GLN A 143 -27.04 1.91 1.19
N GLY A 144 -26.88 3.05 1.87
CA GLY A 144 -27.99 3.90 2.32
C GLY A 144 -28.40 5.03 1.35
N ARG A 145 -27.62 5.29 0.28
CA ARG A 145 -27.85 6.43 -0.63
C ARG A 145 -28.32 6.06 -2.04
N ILE A 146 -28.42 4.76 -2.37
CA ILE A 146 -28.95 4.28 -3.67
C ILE A 146 -30.36 3.70 -3.48
N LYS A 147 -31.25 4.45 -2.86
CA LYS A 147 -32.70 4.34 -3.06
C LYS A 147 -33.27 5.74 -2.93
N ASN A 148 -34.00 6.16 -3.95
CA ASN A 148 -34.68 7.45 -4.13
C ASN A 148 -33.86 8.44 -4.96
N ASN A 149 -33.97 8.33 -6.28
CA ASN A 149 -34.64 9.36 -7.09
C ASN A 149 -34.66 8.94 -8.56
N ASP A 150 -35.64 8.09 -8.90
CA ASP A 150 -36.35 8.27 -10.17
C ASP A 150 -37.30 9.46 -9.95
N ASP A 151 -37.01 10.61 -10.56
CA ASP A 151 -37.94 11.20 -11.54
C ASP A 151 -37.43 12.54 -12.08
N PHE A 152 -37.65 12.67 -13.38
CA PHE A 152 -37.33 13.77 -14.27
C PHE A 152 -38.29 14.95 -14.06
N GLN A 153 -37.81 16.21 -14.11
CA GLN A 153 -38.36 17.31 -14.97
C GLN A 153 -37.88 18.73 -14.57
N THR A 154 -37.09 19.31 -15.47
CA THR A 154 -37.09 20.67 -16.05
C THR A 154 -37.60 21.93 -15.31
N SER A 155 -36.78 22.99 -15.48
CA SER A 155 -37.10 24.42 -15.74
C SER A 155 -37.68 25.31 -14.63
N ASN A 156 -36.87 26.25 -14.11
CA ASN A 156 -36.94 27.70 -14.40
C ASN A 156 -36.13 28.53 -13.38
N GLU A 157 -35.59 29.63 -13.89
CA GLU A 157 -34.79 30.68 -13.24
C GLU A 157 -35.68 31.68 -12.42
N PRO A 158 -35.14 32.76 -11.80
CA PRO A 158 -35.10 32.98 -10.35
C PRO A 158 -35.95 34.18 -9.86
N GLU A 159 -36.13 34.38 -8.54
CA GLU A 159 -36.69 35.65 -8.03
C GLU A 159 -36.25 36.07 -6.60
N PHE A 160 -35.51 37.18 -6.56
CA PHE A 160 -35.62 38.37 -5.68
C PHE A 160 -35.74 38.27 -4.14
N ALA A 161 -34.66 38.73 -3.51
CA ALA A 161 -34.53 40.00 -2.76
C ALA A 161 -35.15 40.23 -1.36
N ARG A 162 -34.35 40.99 -0.58
CA ARG A 162 -34.64 41.87 0.58
C ARG A 162 -34.81 41.20 1.95
N ASN A 163 -34.36 41.78 3.07
CA ASN A 163 -33.51 42.94 3.41
C ASN A 163 -33.37 42.93 4.96
N GLN A 164 -32.22 43.42 5.49
CA GLN A 164 -32.07 44.34 6.66
C GLN A 164 -32.60 43.88 8.04
N GLU A 165 -32.02 44.18 9.21
CA GLU A 165 -31.19 45.31 9.66
C GLU A 165 -30.59 44.99 11.05
N ASP A 166 -29.40 45.55 11.31
CA ASP A 166 -28.89 46.17 12.56
C ASP A 166 -28.82 45.42 13.91
N ASP A 167 -27.61 45.34 14.52
CA ASP A 167 -27.20 46.34 15.53
C ASP A 167 -25.71 46.25 15.93
N LYS A 168 -25.17 47.39 16.40
CA LYS A 168 -23.73 47.68 16.61
C LYS A 168 -23.25 47.33 18.02
N ASN A 169 -22.03 46.78 18.15
CA ASN A 169 -21.02 47.31 19.08
C ASN A 169 -19.60 46.77 18.81
N GLY A 170 -18.61 47.66 18.88
CA GLY A 170 -17.23 47.42 18.46
C GLY A 170 -16.33 46.75 19.50
N GLY A 171 -15.32 46.05 18.98
CA GLY A 171 -14.17 45.51 19.71
C GLY A 171 -13.32 44.67 18.75
N PHE A 172 -12.26 45.25 18.21
CA PHE A 172 -11.33 44.59 17.29
C PHE A 172 -10.64 43.40 17.97
N THR A 173 -10.70 42.22 17.36
CA THR A 173 -9.58 41.28 17.09
C THR A 173 -10.16 39.94 16.63
N ASN A 174 -10.12 39.70 15.32
CA ASN A 174 -9.59 38.47 14.74
C ASN A 174 -9.81 38.53 13.24
N PHE A 175 -8.70 38.57 12.50
CA PHE A 175 -8.65 38.01 11.16
C PHE A 175 -9.23 36.60 11.25
N ARG A 176 -10.47 36.44 10.78
CA ARG A 176 -10.92 35.14 10.29
C ARG A 176 -10.19 34.96 8.97
N ILE A 177 -9.02 34.30 9.03
CA ILE A 177 -8.52 33.61 7.86
C ILE A 177 -9.62 32.59 7.55
N ASN A 178 -10.17 32.69 6.34
CA ASN A 178 -10.95 31.63 5.75
C ASN A 178 -9.97 30.47 5.54
N ASP A 179 -9.88 29.57 6.51
CA ASP A 179 -9.34 28.25 6.28
C ASP A 179 -10.43 27.47 5.55
N ASP A 180 -10.61 27.79 4.25
CA ASP A 180 -10.99 26.80 3.24
C ASP A 180 -9.81 25.81 3.14
N ASP A 181 -9.57 25.09 4.23
CA ASP A 181 -8.74 23.90 4.23
C ASP A 181 -9.67 22.81 3.68
N GLN A 182 -9.75 22.74 2.34
CA GLN A 182 -10.17 21.52 1.68
C GLN A 182 -9.16 20.46 2.12
N ARG A 183 -9.44 19.81 3.24
CA ARG A 183 -8.92 18.49 3.55
C ARG A 183 -9.24 17.64 2.34
N ILE A 184 -8.24 17.48 1.48
CA ILE A 184 -8.23 16.37 0.54
C ILE A 184 -8.24 15.16 1.46
N ASP A 185 -9.34 14.41 1.46
CA ASP A 185 -9.43 13.17 2.21
C ASP A 185 -8.25 12.29 1.76
N GLU A 186 -7.22 12.16 2.62
CA GLU A 186 -6.04 11.30 2.43
C GLU A 186 -6.42 9.82 2.17
N ASP A 187 -7.69 9.47 2.35
CA ASP A 187 -8.30 8.14 2.15
C ASP A 187 -8.75 7.82 0.71
N SER A 188 -8.41 8.64 -0.30
CA SER A 188 -8.93 8.47 -1.67
C SER A 188 -7.93 7.93 -2.71
N TYR A 189 -6.68 7.66 -2.32
CA TYR A 189 -5.68 7.07 -3.23
C TYR A 189 -6.00 5.62 -3.56
N GLN A 190 -5.89 5.27 -4.85
CA GLN A 190 -5.92 3.90 -5.34
C GLN A 190 -4.50 3.39 -5.56
N MET A 191 -4.18 2.24 -4.99
CA MET A 191 -2.88 1.59 -5.24
C MET A 191 -2.97 0.73 -6.50
N ILE A 192 -2.02 0.93 -7.41
CA ILE A 192 -1.96 0.25 -8.71
C ILE A 192 -0.65 -0.52 -8.82
N VAL A 193 -0.70 -1.84 -9.04
CA VAL A 193 0.48 -2.60 -9.44
C VAL A 193 0.78 -2.30 -10.90
N SER A 194 1.94 -1.70 -11.18
CA SER A 194 2.42 -1.45 -12.54
C SER A 194 3.27 -2.62 -13.05
N PHE A 195 3.07 -2.98 -14.31
CA PHE A 195 3.77 -4.08 -14.95
C PHE A 195 3.95 -3.81 -16.45
N GLU A 196 4.94 -4.47 -17.03
CA GLU A 196 5.32 -4.34 -18.43
C GLU A 196 4.78 -5.51 -19.25
N TYR A 197 4.32 -5.19 -20.45
CA TYR A 197 4.17 -6.17 -21.52
C TYR A 197 4.59 -5.51 -22.85
N GLY A 198 5.66 -6.01 -23.45
CA GLY A 198 6.37 -5.33 -24.54
C GLY A 198 6.87 -3.96 -24.09
N ASP A 199 6.67 -2.94 -24.93
CA ASP A 199 7.09 -1.56 -24.67
C ASP A 199 6.03 -0.74 -23.90
N VAL A 200 4.99 -1.38 -23.38
CA VAL A 200 3.86 -0.70 -22.73
C VAL A 200 3.78 -1.06 -21.26
N THR A 201 3.59 -0.03 -20.43
CA THR A 201 3.33 -0.18 -19.01
C THR A 201 1.82 -0.15 -18.74
N TYR A 202 1.36 -1.17 -18.06
CA TYR A 202 -0.01 -1.35 -17.63
C TYR A 202 -0.11 -1.28 -16.11
N GLY A 203 -1.31 -1.02 -15.61
CA GLY A 203 -1.60 -0.99 -14.19
C GLY A 203 -2.91 -1.69 -13.88
N ILE A 204 -2.98 -2.40 -12.76
CA ILE A 204 -4.22 -2.93 -12.19
C ILE A 204 -4.29 -2.59 -10.70
N GLU A 205 -5.50 -2.43 -10.16
CA GLU A 205 -5.63 -2.17 -8.74
C GLU A 205 -5.05 -3.30 -7.89
N VAL A 206 -4.28 -2.94 -6.87
CA VAL A 206 -3.68 -3.86 -5.90
C VAL A 206 -4.74 -4.72 -5.22
N GLU A 207 -5.97 -4.20 -5.04
CA GLU A 207 -7.08 -4.94 -4.42
C GLU A 207 -7.37 -6.29 -5.11
N PHE A 208 -6.98 -6.46 -6.37
CA PHE A 208 -7.15 -7.71 -7.11
C PHE A 208 -5.92 -8.61 -7.16
N VAL A 209 -4.76 -8.11 -6.74
CA VAL A 209 -3.48 -8.83 -6.82
C VAL A 209 -3.21 -9.51 -5.49
N ARG A 210 -3.24 -10.85 -5.48
CA ARG A 210 -2.99 -11.65 -4.27
C ARG A 210 -1.51 -11.89 -4.02
N GLU A 211 -0.76 -12.16 -5.08
CA GLU A 211 0.69 -12.37 -5.00
C GLU A 211 1.35 -12.26 -6.38
N ILE A 212 2.68 -12.13 -6.39
CA ILE A 212 3.49 -12.05 -7.61
C ILE A 212 4.56 -13.11 -7.55
N VAL A 213 4.54 -14.03 -8.51
CA VAL A 213 5.43 -15.19 -8.53
C VAL A 213 6.23 -15.29 -9.82
N ARG A 214 7.31 -16.08 -9.78
CA ARG A 214 8.02 -16.46 -11.00
C ARG A 214 7.25 -17.61 -11.68
N PRO A 215 7.16 -17.62 -13.02
CA PRO A 215 6.53 -18.74 -13.72
C PRO A 215 7.28 -20.04 -13.45
N THR A 216 6.51 -21.12 -13.28
CA THR A 216 7.00 -22.49 -13.20
C THR A 216 6.40 -23.31 -14.35
N ASP A 217 6.53 -24.63 -14.34
CA ASP A 217 5.98 -25.48 -15.39
C ASP A 217 4.46 -25.31 -15.52
N VAL A 218 4.02 -24.86 -16.70
CA VAL A 218 2.61 -24.70 -17.06
C VAL A 218 2.16 -25.92 -17.85
N THR A 219 1.19 -26.65 -17.31
CA THR A 219 0.56 -27.80 -17.96
C THR A 219 -0.52 -27.31 -18.93
N THR A 220 -0.34 -27.56 -20.23
CA THR A 220 -1.27 -27.10 -21.27
C THR A 220 -2.64 -27.76 -21.16
N ILE A 221 -3.70 -26.98 -21.40
CA ILE A 221 -5.09 -27.47 -21.41
C ILE A 221 -5.51 -27.71 -22.87
N PRO A 222 -5.97 -28.92 -23.25
CA PRO A 222 -6.51 -29.17 -24.58
C PRO A 222 -7.72 -28.29 -24.89
N PHE A 223 -7.78 -27.74 -26.11
CA PHE A 223 -8.89 -26.90 -26.61
C PHE A 223 -9.11 -25.58 -25.87
N ALA A 224 -8.18 -25.17 -25.02
CA ALA A 224 -8.29 -23.89 -24.33
C ALA A 224 -8.18 -22.71 -25.33
N PRO A 225 -8.81 -21.56 -25.02
CA PRO A 225 -8.62 -20.33 -25.78
C PRO A 225 -7.14 -19.95 -25.90
N GLU A 226 -6.77 -19.25 -26.97
CA GLU A 226 -5.36 -18.95 -27.28
C GLU A 226 -4.62 -18.17 -26.18
N HIS A 227 -5.35 -17.35 -25.42
CA HIS A 227 -4.82 -16.59 -24.30
C HIS A 227 -4.56 -17.46 -23.05
N VAL A 228 -5.12 -18.67 -22.96
CA VAL A 228 -4.88 -19.58 -21.83
C VAL A 228 -3.61 -20.38 -22.10
N MET A 229 -2.58 -20.17 -21.27
CA MET A 229 -1.33 -20.94 -21.35
C MET A 229 -1.50 -22.34 -20.76
N GLY A 230 -2.30 -22.48 -19.69
CA GLY A 230 -2.56 -23.76 -19.03
C GLY A 230 -2.75 -23.63 -17.53
N LEU A 231 -2.35 -24.66 -16.79
CA LEU A 231 -2.43 -24.75 -15.34
C LEU A 231 -1.03 -24.75 -14.72
N MET A 232 -0.83 -23.98 -13.66
CA MET A 232 0.40 -23.95 -12.87
C MET A 232 0.09 -24.39 -11.44
N ASN A 233 0.99 -25.17 -10.85
CA ASN A 233 0.90 -25.50 -9.44
C ASN A 233 1.53 -24.39 -8.60
N LEU A 234 0.73 -23.79 -7.72
CA LEU A 234 1.15 -22.76 -6.80
C LEU A 234 0.92 -23.24 -5.37
N ARG A 235 2.01 -23.66 -4.70
CA ARG A 235 1.99 -24.11 -3.29
C ARG A 235 0.95 -25.21 -2.98
N GLY A 236 0.60 -26.02 -3.98
CA GLY A 236 -0.40 -27.09 -3.86
C GLY A 236 -1.76 -26.75 -4.49
N ASP A 237 -2.01 -25.47 -4.77
CA ASP A 237 -3.21 -25.01 -5.46
C ASP A 237 -3.00 -24.95 -6.96
N VAL A 238 -4.02 -25.33 -7.72
CA VAL A 238 -3.98 -25.30 -9.19
C VAL A 238 -4.52 -23.96 -9.67
N VAL A 239 -3.69 -23.20 -10.39
CA VAL A 239 -4.05 -21.87 -10.90
C VAL A 239 -3.97 -21.84 -12.42
N THR A 240 -5.01 -21.31 -13.07
CA THR A 240 -5.04 -21.09 -14.52
C THR A 240 -4.14 -19.92 -14.89
N ILE A 241 -3.20 -20.13 -15.81
CA ILE A 241 -2.30 -19.08 -16.30
C ILE A 241 -2.77 -18.57 -17.66
N VAL A 242 -2.85 -17.25 -17.76
CA VAL A 242 -3.35 -16.51 -18.91
C VAL A 242 -2.27 -15.55 -19.40
N ASP A 243 -1.93 -15.61 -20.69
CA ASP A 243 -1.02 -14.67 -21.35
C ASP A 243 -1.70 -13.32 -21.52
N PHE A 244 -1.18 -12.30 -20.84
CA PHE A 244 -1.78 -10.97 -20.81
C PHE A 244 -1.82 -10.32 -22.20
N GLY A 245 -0.77 -10.45 -23.01
CA GLY A 245 -0.75 -9.83 -24.33
C GLY A 245 -1.73 -10.47 -25.29
N LYS A 246 -1.80 -11.80 -25.29
CA LYS A 246 -2.82 -12.52 -26.08
C LYS A 246 -4.24 -12.19 -25.62
N LEU A 247 -4.42 -11.93 -24.31
CA LEU A 247 -5.69 -11.50 -23.75
C LEU A 247 -6.12 -10.12 -24.27
N LEU A 248 -5.16 -9.20 -24.41
CA LEU A 248 -5.38 -7.87 -25.00
C LEU A 248 -5.39 -7.86 -26.54
N GLY A 249 -4.92 -8.94 -27.18
CA GLY A 249 -4.71 -9.00 -28.62
C GLY A 249 -3.51 -8.19 -29.11
N VAL A 250 -2.52 -7.98 -28.25
CA VAL A 250 -1.24 -7.33 -28.60
C VAL A 250 -0.19 -8.37 -28.97
N GLU A 251 0.78 -7.98 -29.79
CA GLU A 251 1.84 -8.89 -30.24
C GLU A 251 2.70 -9.37 -29.08
N LYS A 252 3.21 -10.60 -29.21
CA LYS A 252 3.98 -11.27 -28.17
C LYS A 252 5.29 -10.53 -27.91
N SER A 253 5.60 -10.31 -26.64
CA SER A 253 6.88 -9.78 -26.20
C SER A 253 8.02 -10.80 -26.30
N GLU A 254 9.24 -10.33 -26.62
CA GLU A 254 10.49 -11.11 -26.58
C GLU A 254 11.20 -11.07 -25.21
N SER A 255 10.51 -10.66 -24.14
CA SER A 255 11.12 -10.59 -22.81
C SER A 255 11.66 -11.96 -22.34
N ASN A 256 12.81 -11.94 -21.66
CA ASN A 256 13.38 -13.11 -20.99
C ASN A 256 13.12 -13.11 -19.47
N ASN A 257 12.64 -11.99 -18.94
CA ASN A 257 12.14 -11.89 -17.58
C ASN A 257 10.62 -12.01 -17.68
N HIS A 258 10.03 -12.91 -16.89
CA HIS A 258 8.58 -13.12 -16.87
C HIS A 258 8.12 -13.24 -15.43
N LYS A 259 6.92 -12.73 -15.17
CA LYS A 259 6.23 -12.80 -13.88
C LYS A 259 4.81 -13.28 -14.07
N VAL A 260 4.26 -13.85 -13.01
CA VAL A 260 2.84 -14.19 -12.94
C VAL A 260 2.23 -13.38 -11.80
N LEU A 261 1.28 -12.50 -12.13
CA LEU A 261 0.45 -11.83 -11.13
C LEU A 261 -0.73 -12.73 -10.82
N ILE A 262 -0.84 -13.22 -9.60
CA ILE A 262 -1.99 -14.01 -9.16
C ILE A 262 -3.10 -13.04 -8.82
N ILE A 263 -4.13 -13.05 -9.65
CA ILE A 263 -5.32 -12.24 -9.53
C ILE A 263 -6.41 -13.09 -8.90
N GLY A 264 -7.10 -12.57 -7.89
CA GLY A 264 -8.28 -13.27 -7.42
C GLY A 264 -8.98 -12.66 -6.22
N ASN A 265 -10.18 -13.19 -6.00
CA ASN A 265 -11.00 -13.03 -4.81
C ASN A 265 -11.40 -14.43 -4.30
N ASP A 266 -12.33 -14.50 -3.34
CA ASP A 266 -12.81 -15.77 -2.77
C ASP A 266 -13.49 -16.70 -3.80
N GLU A 267 -13.94 -16.17 -4.95
CA GLU A 267 -14.71 -16.92 -5.95
C GLU A 267 -13.87 -17.37 -7.17
N LEU A 268 -12.83 -16.63 -7.53
CA LEU A 268 -12.03 -16.89 -8.72
C LEU A 268 -10.57 -16.50 -8.49
N THR A 269 -9.63 -17.39 -8.86
CA THR A 269 -8.19 -17.10 -8.85
C THR A 269 -7.53 -17.58 -10.15
N PHE A 270 -6.76 -16.71 -10.79
CA PHE A 270 -6.01 -17.00 -12.01
C PHE A 270 -4.70 -16.20 -12.02
N GLY A 271 -3.72 -16.62 -12.82
CA GLY A 271 -2.45 -15.94 -13.00
C GLY A 271 -2.40 -15.19 -14.33
N LEU A 272 -2.04 -13.91 -14.30
CA LEU A 272 -1.67 -13.14 -15.47
C LEU A 272 -0.18 -13.25 -15.73
N TYR A 273 0.19 -13.86 -16.85
CA TYR A 273 1.57 -13.95 -17.32
C TYR A 273 1.95 -12.67 -18.05
N VAL A 274 2.97 -11.99 -17.51
CA VAL A 274 3.49 -10.70 -17.99
C VAL A 274 5.00 -10.75 -18.12
N ASP A 275 5.60 -9.72 -18.70
CA ASP A 275 7.06 -9.64 -18.82
C ASP A 275 7.67 -9.28 -17.46
N ASN A 276 7.28 -8.17 -16.88
CA ASN A 276 7.88 -7.77 -15.63
C ASN A 276 6.90 -6.99 -14.77
N VAL A 277 7.11 -7.06 -13.46
CA VAL A 277 6.42 -6.17 -12.52
C VAL A 277 7.41 -5.10 -12.11
N ARG A 278 6.95 -3.84 -12.15
CA ARG A 278 7.78 -2.68 -11.82
C ARG A 278 7.59 -2.30 -10.36
N GLU A 279 6.62 -1.44 -10.11
CA GLU A 279 6.37 -0.81 -8.82
C GLU A 279 4.87 -0.69 -8.56
N VAL A 280 4.49 -0.42 -7.32
CA VAL A 280 3.12 -0.08 -6.97
C VAL A 280 3.01 1.43 -6.89
N VAL A 281 2.16 2.02 -7.72
CA VAL A 281 1.96 3.46 -7.76
C VAL A 281 0.64 3.84 -7.09
N SER A 282 0.68 4.87 -6.25
CA SER A 282 -0.52 5.49 -5.72
C SER A 282 -1.07 6.46 -6.73
N VAL A 283 -2.37 6.40 -6.99
CA VAL A 283 -3.03 7.19 -8.01
C VAL A 283 -4.29 7.79 -7.42
N LEU A 284 -4.44 9.11 -7.51
CA LEU A 284 -5.71 9.76 -7.21
C LEU A 284 -6.70 9.49 -8.36
N PRO A 285 -7.99 9.23 -8.09
CA PRO A 285 -8.98 9.00 -9.14
C PRO A 285 -9.05 10.11 -10.21
N GLU A 286 -8.69 11.34 -9.85
CA GLU A 286 -8.62 12.49 -10.77
C GLU A 286 -7.37 12.50 -11.67
N GLU A 287 -6.28 11.82 -11.28
CA GLU A 287 -5.08 11.66 -12.11
C GLU A 287 -5.30 10.66 -13.25
N ILE A 288 -6.31 9.80 -13.12
CA ILE A 288 -6.71 8.86 -14.17
C ILE A 288 -7.41 9.65 -15.28
N LYS A 289 -6.61 10.12 -16.25
CA LYS A 289 -7.13 10.81 -17.42
C LYS A 289 -7.88 9.81 -18.30
N LYS A 290 -9.19 10.03 -18.44
CA LYS A 290 -10.03 9.31 -19.42
C LYS A 290 -9.80 9.87 -20.82
N GLU A 291 -8.61 9.69 -21.38
CA GLU A 291 -8.37 10.04 -22.77
C GLU A 291 -8.88 8.93 -23.70
N LEU A 292 -10.19 8.98 -24.01
CA LEU A 292 -10.78 8.19 -25.10
C LEU A 292 -10.45 8.84 -26.45
N ASN A 293 -9.21 8.73 -26.91
CA ASN A 293 -8.85 9.07 -28.30
C ASN A 293 -7.85 8.09 -28.92
N VAL A 294 -7.93 6.80 -28.57
CA VAL A 294 -7.22 5.74 -29.30
C VAL A 294 -8.22 5.05 -30.22
N SER A 295 -8.29 5.55 -31.45
CA SER A 295 -9.01 5.00 -32.59
C SER A 295 -8.35 3.73 -33.13
N SER A 296 -8.04 2.76 -32.25
CA SER A 296 -7.53 1.45 -32.64
C SER A 296 -7.88 0.41 -31.58
N ILE A 297 -8.78 -0.50 -32.00
CA ILE A 297 -8.92 -1.89 -31.55
C ILE A 297 -9.55 -2.07 -30.16
N SER A 298 -10.85 -2.42 -30.13
CA SER A 298 -11.54 -3.29 -29.16
C SER A 298 -11.26 -3.21 -27.64
N SER A 299 -10.47 -2.26 -27.14
CA SER A 299 -9.88 -2.20 -25.80
C SER A 299 -10.43 -1.04 -24.97
N GLY A 300 -11.29 -0.21 -25.54
CA GLY A 300 -11.91 0.94 -24.86
C GLY A 300 -12.84 0.57 -23.70
N GLU A 301 -13.31 -0.67 -23.63
CA GLU A 301 -14.15 -1.12 -22.51
C GLU A 301 -13.33 -1.56 -21.29
N ILE A 302 -12.15 -2.15 -21.50
CA ILE A 302 -11.26 -2.67 -20.44
C ILE A 302 -10.24 -1.65 -19.95
N LEU A 303 -10.08 -0.50 -20.60
CA LEU A 303 -9.21 0.58 -20.14
C LEU A 303 -9.98 1.53 -19.22
N LYS A 304 -9.57 1.66 -17.95
CA LYS A 304 -10.11 2.66 -17.01
C LYS A 304 -9.61 4.07 -17.32
N GLY A 305 -8.36 4.18 -17.74
CA GLY A 305 -7.74 5.43 -18.16
C GLY A 305 -6.22 5.33 -18.18
N ILE A 306 -5.55 6.47 -18.25
CA ILE A 306 -4.09 6.58 -18.32
C ILE A 306 -3.63 7.49 -17.19
N VAL A 307 -2.55 7.09 -16.52
CA VAL A 307 -1.88 7.87 -15.49
C VAL A 307 -0.47 8.17 -15.97
N GLU A 308 0.03 9.36 -15.69
CA GLU A 308 1.42 9.74 -15.97
C GLU A 308 2.22 9.75 -14.67
N ARG A 309 3.32 8.99 -14.62
CA ARG A 309 4.26 8.95 -13.49
C ARG A 309 5.68 9.03 -14.02
N ASN A 310 6.48 9.95 -13.48
CA ASN A 310 7.88 10.13 -13.85
C ASN A 310 8.12 10.32 -15.37
N GLY A 311 7.14 10.89 -16.09
CA GLY A 311 7.21 11.08 -17.54
C GLY A 311 6.87 9.84 -18.36
N GLU A 312 6.42 8.77 -17.73
CA GLU A 312 5.94 7.54 -18.37
C GLU A 312 4.44 7.36 -18.18
N PHE A 313 3.79 6.73 -19.15
CA PHE A 313 2.35 6.47 -19.12
C PHE A 313 2.05 5.04 -18.63
N ILE A 314 1.12 4.94 -17.69
CA ILE A 314 0.60 3.70 -17.14
C ILE A 314 -0.85 3.56 -17.59
N GLN A 315 -1.14 2.52 -18.36
CA GLN A 315 -2.51 2.21 -18.81
C GLN A 315 -3.25 1.40 -17.75
N ILE A 316 -4.25 2.00 -17.10
CA ILE A 316 -4.99 1.37 -16.02
C ILE A 316 -6.06 0.45 -16.59
N ILE A 317 -5.96 -0.85 -16.33
CA ILE A 317 -6.85 -1.89 -16.84
C ILE A 317 -7.94 -2.21 -15.82
N ASP A 318 -9.19 -2.23 -16.29
CA ASP A 318 -10.34 -2.76 -15.57
C ASP A 318 -10.30 -4.29 -15.59
N ILE A 319 -9.68 -4.87 -14.57
CA ILE A 319 -9.53 -6.32 -14.46
C ILE A 319 -10.88 -7.05 -14.40
N ARG A 320 -11.92 -6.41 -13.85
CA ARG A 320 -13.27 -7.01 -13.73
C ARG A 320 -13.86 -7.21 -15.13
N LYS A 321 -13.82 -6.15 -15.95
CA LYS A 321 -14.25 -6.22 -17.35
C LYS A 321 -13.37 -7.12 -18.20
N LEU A 322 -12.06 -7.17 -17.90
CA LEU A 322 -11.13 -8.08 -18.57
C LEU A 322 -11.52 -9.55 -18.35
N ILE A 323 -11.88 -9.91 -17.11
CA ILE A 323 -12.35 -11.26 -16.74
C ILE A 323 -13.69 -11.58 -17.44
N GLU A 324 -14.65 -10.65 -17.42
CA GLU A 324 -15.96 -10.82 -18.07
C GLU A 324 -15.81 -11.07 -19.58
N ARG A 325 -14.95 -10.30 -20.25
CA ARG A 325 -14.71 -10.42 -21.70
C ARG A 325 -14.03 -11.73 -22.08
N SER A 326 -13.08 -12.17 -21.25
CA SER A 326 -12.18 -13.27 -21.57
C SER A 326 -12.79 -14.66 -21.37
N LYS A 327 -13.96 -14.75 -20.69
CA LYS A 327 -14.62 -16.03 -20.36
C LYS A 327 -13.67 -17.02 -19.70
N ILE A 328 -12.73 -16.52 -18.87
CA ILE A 328 -11.80 -17.35 -18.10
C ILE A 328 -12.57 -18.30 -17.17
N VAL A 329 -13.81 -17.94 -16.80
CA VAL A 329 -14.75 -18.79 -16.06
C VAL A 329 -15.46 -19.75 -17.01
N TRP A 330 -15.08 -21.02 -16.96
CA TRP A 330 -15.88 -22.11 -17.52
C TRP A 330 -17.06 -22.32 -16.57
N SER A 331 -18.28 -22.06 -17.06
CA SER A 331 -19.52 -22.35 -16.32
C SER A 331 -20.01 -23.77 -16.56
#